data_AF-A0A1F9QQN3-F1
#
_entry.id   AF-A0A1F9QQN3-F1
#
_cell.length_a   1.000
_cell.length_b   1.000
_cell.length_c   1.000
_cell.angle_alpha   90.00
_cell.angle_beta   90.00
_cell.angle_gamma   90.00
#
_symmetry.space_group_name_H-M   'P 1'
#
loop_
_entity.id
_entity.type
_entity.pdbx_description
1 polymer ?
#
loop_
_entity_poly.entity_id
_entity_poly.type
_entity_poly.pdbx_seq_one_letter_code
_entity_poly.pdbx_strand_id
1 'polypeptide(L)'
;MKKKNGMVLLYVMIISFILFLICSMLMKWRMQMSLIRSKAVKSAGGLSELEKARAGMWECLNDKGYPPAGSCSATAAQRQCVPAAVTAEFAGDTPDCIIKLSIDKQ
;
A
#
# COMPACT_ATOMS: atom_id res chain seq x y z
N MET A 1 -28.51 44.37 38.95
CA MET A 1 -28.68 43.32 37.92
C MET A 1 -27.52 43.19 36.91
N LYS A 2 -26.65 44.20 36.72
CA LYS A 2 -25.53 44.17 35.74
C LYS A 2 -24.50 43.03 35.90
N LYS A 3 -24.25 42.53 37.13
CA LYS A 3 -23.26 41.44 37.39
C LYS A 3 -23.64 40.08 36.78
N LYS A 4 -24.94 39.78 36.58
CA LYS A 4 -25.38 38.48 36.02
C LYS A 4 -25.15 38.42 34.50
N ASN A 5 -25.34 39.53 33.79
CA ASN A 5 -25.21 39.57 32.34
C ASN A 5 -23.75 39.44 31.87
N GLY A 6 -22.79 40.00 32.63
CA GLY A 6 -21.36 39.83 32.32
C GLY A 6 -20.89 38.38 32.45
N MET A 7 -21.47 37.63 33.40
CA MET A 7 -21.13 36.22 33.61
C MET A 7 -21.68 35.33 32.49
N VAL A 8 -22.91 35.60 32.02
CA VAL A 8 -23.51 34.90 30.87
C VAL A 8 -22.69 35.13 29.59
N LEU A 9 -22.23 36.36 29.36
CA LEU A 9 -21.43 36.70 28.17
C LEU A 9 -20.06 35.98 28.17
N LEU A 10 -19.46 35.80 29.34
CA LEU A 10 -18.23 35.06 29.54
C LEU A 10 -18.41 33.57 29.24
N TYR A 11 -19.52 32.96 29.70
CA TYR A 11 -19.86 31.58 29.37
C TYR A 11 -20.05 31.35 27.87
N VAL A 12 -20.72 32.27 27.16
CA VAL A 12 -20.92 32.16 25.71
C VAL A 12 -19.60 32.20 24.96
N MET A 13 -18.66 33.04 25.38
CA MET A 13 -17.32 33.07 24.78
C MET A 13 -16.53 31.79 25.04
N ILE A 14 -16.56 31.27 26.27
CA ILE A 14 -15.87 30.01 26.61
C ILE A 14 -16.43 28.84 25.78
N ILE A 15 -17.75 28.71 25.70
CA ILE A 15 -18.40 27.64 24.93
C ILE A 15 -18.05 27.75 23.44
N SER A 16 -18.08 28.95 22.88
CA SER A 16 -17.70 29.19 21.48
C SER A 16 -16.25 28.79 21.21
N PHE A 17 -15.34 29.10 22.15
CA PHE A 17 -13.93 28.74 22.03
C PHE A 17 -13.70 27.23 22.10
N ILE A 18 -14.39 26.55 23.02
CA ILE A 18 -14.35 25.08 23.14
C ILE A 18 -14.86 24.42 21.86
N LEU A 19 -15.97 24.91 21.30
CA LEU A 19 -16.52 24.40 20.03
C LEU A 19 -15.51 24.56 18.89
N PHE A 20 -14.84 25.71 18.79
CA PHE A 20 -13.79 25.94 17.79
C PHE A 20 -12.61 24.97 17.93
N LEU A 21 -12.16 24.70 19.15
CA LEU A 21 -11.08 23.75 19.42
C LEU A 21 -11.47 22.32 19.02
N ILE A 22 -12.68 21.89 19.36
CA ILE A 22 -13.20 20.56 19.00
C ILE A 22 -13.32 20.44 17.48
N CYS A 23 -13.88 21.44 16.80
CA CYS A 23 -13.98 21.43 15.34
C CYS A 23 -12.59 21.35 14.68
N SER A 24 -11.61 22.10 15.19
CA SER A 24 -10.23 22.07 14.68
C SER A 24 -9.57 20.71 14.87
N MET A 25 -9.80 20.06 16.01
CA MET A 25 -9.28 18.72 16.31
C MET A 25 -9.92 17.65 15.41
N LEU A 26 -11.22 17.73 15.16
CA LEU A 26 -11.93 16.84 14.24
C LEU A 26 -11.44 16.99 12.80
N MET A 27 -11.19 18.21 12.33
CA MET A 27 -10.62 18.43 10.99
C MET A 27 -9.22 17.81 10.84
N LYS A 28 -8.34 18.01 11.83
CA LYS A 28 -7.00 17.38 11.84
C LYS A 28 -7.09 15.85 11.83
N TRP A 29 -7.99 15.29 12.63
CA TRP A 29 -8.18 13.84 12.71
C TRP A 29 -8.68 13.26 11.39
N ARG A 30 -9.65 13.93 10.73
CA ARG A 30 -10.16 13.53 9.41
C ARG A 30 -9.07 13.58 8.33
N MET A 31 -8.22 14.61 8.33
CA MET A 31 -7.10 14.72 7.39
C MET A 31 -6.11 13.58 7.57
N GLN A 32 -5.68 13.30 8.81
CA GLN A 32 -4.76 12.19 9.07
C GLN A 32 -5.36 10.84 8.67
N MET A 33 -6.65 10.62 8.94
CA MET A 33 -7.30 9.37 8.57
C MET A 33 -7.44 9.19 7.05
N SER A 34 -7.61 10.28 6.30
CA SER A 34 -7.61 10.25 4.83
C SER A 34 -6.23 9.91 4.25
N LEU A 35 -5.15 10.41 4.87
CA LEU A 35 -3.78 10.13 4.46
C LEU A 35 -3.40 8.67 4.76
N ILE A 36 -3.84 8.12 5.89
CA ILE A 36 -3.63 6.70 6.22
C ILE A 36 -4.40 5.80 5.25
N ARG A 37 -5.67 6.12 4.96
CA ARG A 37 -6.49 5.34 4.01
C ARG A 37 -5.93 5.39 2.59
N SER A 38 -5.50 6.55 2.10
CA SER A 38 -4.92 6.67 0.76
C SER A 38 -3.60 5.93 0.62
N LYS A 39 -2.74 5.93 1.65
CA LYS A 39 -1.53 5.09 1.68
C LYS A 39 -1.88 3.60 1.69
N ALA A 40 -2.86 3.18 2.49
CA ALA A 40 -3.31 1.79 2.55
C ALA A 40 -3.92 1.31 1.22
N VAL A 41 -4.71 2.17 0.55
CA VAL A 41 -5.29 1.87 -0.77
C VAL A 41 -4.20 1.79 -1.85
N LYS A 42 -3.19 2.68 -1.82
CA LYS A 42 -2.04 2.59 -2.75
C LYS A 42 -1.23 1.32 -2.53
N SER A 43 -0.98 0.91 -1.29
CA SER A 43 -0.29 -0.35 -1.01
C SER A 43 -1.12 -1.56 -1.42
N ALA A 44 -2.43 -1.54 -1.19
CA ALA A 44 -3.33 -2.63 -1.58
C ALA A 44 -3.48 -2.75 -3.11
N GLY A 45 -3.59 -1.62 -3.81
CA GLY A 45 -3.63 -1.58 -5.27
C GLY A 45 -2.32 -2.07 -5.89
N GLY A 46 -1.17 -1.66 -5.32
CA GLY A 46 0.13 -2.17 -5.75
C GLY A 46 0.29 -3.67 -5.53
N LEU A 47 -0.21 -4.22 -4.42
CA LEU A 47 -0.20 -5.66 -4.15
C LEU A 47 -1.10 -6.44 -5.12
N SER A 48 -2.31 -5.94 -5.40
CA SER A 48 -3.23 -6.60 -6.34
C SER A 48 -2.66 -6.68 -7.75
N GLU A 49 -2.00 -5.62 -8.22
CA GLU A 49 -1.32 -5.64 -9.52
C GLU A 49 -0.08 -6.55 -9.51
N LEU A 50 0.66 -6.62 -8.40
CA LEU A 50 1.76 -7.57 -8.21
C LEU A 50 1.26 -9.03 -8.26
N GLU A 51 0.13 -9.32 -7.64
CA GLU A 51 -0.49 -10.65 -7.65
C GLU A 51 -0.96 -11.06 -9.05
N LYS A 52 -1.59 -10.15 -9.80
CA LYS A 52 -1.95 -10.41 -11.20
C LYS A 52 -0.72 -10.63 -12.08
N ALA A 53 0.30 -9.78 -11.93
CA ALA A 53 1.57 -9.92 -12.64
C ALA A 53 2.26 -11.25 -12.30
N ARG A 54 2.22 -11.65 -11.02
CA ARG A 54 2.74 -12.93 -10.54
C ARG A 54 1.99 -14.11 -11.16
N ALA A 55 0.66 -14.07 -11.21
CA ALA A 55 -0.14 -15.12 -11.80
C ALA A 55 0.20 -15.32 -13.30
N GLY A 56 0.21 -14.23 -14.08
CA GLY A 56 0.53 -14.29 -15.51
C GLY A 56 1.98 -14.71 -15.78
N MET A 57 2.92 -14.27 -14.94
CA MET A 57 4.32 -14.71 -15.02
C MET A 57 4.43 -16.23 -14.76
N TRP A 58 3.77 -16.74 -13.72
CA TRP A 58 3.81 -18.17 -13.39
C TRP A 58 3.17 -19.04 -14.47
N GLU A 59 2.08 -18.59 -15.08
CA GLU A 59 1.45 -19.30 -16.20
C GLU A 59 2.41 -19.43 -17.39
N CYS A 60 3.06 -18.33 -17.79
CA CYS A 60 4.07 -18.34 -18.85
C CYS A 60 5.30 -19.18 -18.48
N LEU A 61 5.79 -19.08 -17.25
CA LEU A 61 6.93 -19.88 -16.78
C LEU A 61 6.62 -21.38 -16.80
N ASN A 62 5.40 -21.77 -16.44
CA ASN A 62 4.94 -23.16 -16.47
C ASN A 62 4.80 -23.67 -17.92
N ASP A 63 4.24 -22.85 -18.84
CA ASP A 63 4.20 -23.16 -20.29
C ASP A 63 5.61 -23.35 -20.88
N LYS A 64 6.58 -22.56 -20.41
CA LYS A 64 8.00 -22.68 -20.79
C LYS A 64 8.78 -23.71 -19.98
N GLY A 65 8.13 -24.53 -19.15
CA GLY A 65 8.75 -25.64 -18.43
C GLY A 65 9.76 -25.22 -17.35
N TYR A 66 9.47 -24.16 -16.59
CA TYR A 66 10.24 -23.79 -15.41
C TYR A 66 9.78 -24.60 -14.17
N PRO A 67 10.70 -25.11 -13.33
CA PRO A 67 12.15 -25.03 -13.47
C PRO A 67 12.69 -26.01 -14.52
N PRO A 68 13.72 -25.62 -15.30
CA PRO A 68 14.41 -26.55 -16.18
C PRO A 68 15.05 -27.70 -15.39
N ALA A 69 15.17 -28.88 -16.02
CA ALA A 69 15.69 -30.07 -15.36
C ALA A 69 17.05 -29.83 -14.68
N GLY A 70 17.08 -29.95 -13.35
CA GLY A 70 18.30 -29.80 -12.55
C GLY A 70 18.80 -28.37 -12.36
N SER A 71 18.00 -27.34 -12.68
CA SER A 71 18.40 -25.95 -12.46
C SER A 71 17.23 -25.05 -12.06
N CYS A 72 17.46 -24.18 -11.07
CA CYS A 72 16.56 -23.09 -10.71
C CYS A 72 16.88 -21.79 -11.45
N SER A 73 17.69 -21.84 -12.51
CA SER A 73 17.99 -20.67 -13.34
C SER A 73 17.02 -20.57 -14.51
N ALA A 74 16.39 -19.39 -14.67
CA ALA A 74 15.54 -19.13 -15.82
C ALA A 74 16.36 -18.96 -17.10
N THR A 75 15.91 -19.64 -18.17
CA THR A 75 16.40 -19.45 -19.54
C THR A 75 16.00 -18.09 -20.11
N ALA A 76 16.59 -17.69 -21.25
CA ALA A 76 16.24 -16.42 -21.90
C ALA A 76 14.75 -16.31 -22.26
N ALA A 77 14.12 -17.41 -22.70
CA ALA A 77 12.68 -17.45 -23.00
C ALA A 77 11.83 -17.30 -21.73
N GLN A 78 12.25 -17.91 -20.62
CA GLN A 78 11.55 -17.81 -19.33
C GLN A 78 11.69 -16.40 -18.71
N ARG A 79 12.82 -15.72 -18.94
CA ARG A 79 12.99 -14.32 -18.50
C ARG A 79 12.05 -13.35 -19.22
N GLN A 80 11.62 -13.66 -20.45
CA GLN A 80 10.61 -12.86 -21.16
C GLN A 80 9.22 -12.94 -20.52
N CYS A 81 8.96 -13.95 -19.68
CA CYS A 81 7.72 -14.05 -18.91
C CYS A 81 7.65 -13.03 -17.77
N VAL A 82 8.78 -12.41 -17.39
CA VAL A 82 8.83 -11.42 -16.31
C VAL A 82 8.31 -10.07 -16.84
N PRO A 83 7.22 -9.52 -16.27
CA PRO A 83 6.67 -8.24 -16.72
C PRO A 83 7.65 -7.09 -16.49
N ALA A 84 7.72 -6.11 -17.40
CA ALA A 84 8.69 -5.01 -17.33
C ALA A 84 8.63 -4.16 -16.05
N ALA A 85 7.48 -4.14 -15.35
CA ALA A 85 7.28 -3.40 -14.10
C ALA A 85 7.80 -4.15 -12.85
N VAL A 86 8.28 -5.39 -13.00
CA VAL A 86 8.66 -6.27 -11.90
C VAL A 86 10.04 -6.85 -12.20
N THR A 87 10.91 -6.84 -11.20
CA THR A 87 12.17 -7.59 -11.22
C THR A 87 11.93 -8.98 -10.61
N ALA A 88 12.41 -10.02 -11.28
CA ALA A 88 12.36 -11.39 -10.79
C ALA A 88 13.77 -11.96 -10.61
N GLU A 89 14.06 -12.47 -9.42
CA GLU A 89 15.31 -13.16 -9.10
C GLU A 89 14.99 -14.64 -8.90
N PHE A 90 15.61 -15.49 -9.73
CA PHE A 90 15.49 -16.94 -9.66
C PHE A 90 16.65 -17.50 -8.85
N ALA A 91 16.37 -18.21 -7.77
CA ALA A 91 17.36 -18.68 -6.81
C ALA A 91 17.00 -20.08 -6.25
N GLY A 92 17.93 -20.69 -5.53
CA GLY A 92 17.76 -22.00 -4.89
C GLY A 92 18.33 -23.15 -5.72
N ASP A 93 18.08 -24.36 -5.24
CA ASP A 93 18.52 -25.62 -5.82
C ASP A 93 17.31 -26.53 -6.06
N THR A 94 17.35 -27.34 -7.12
CA THR A 94 16.25 -28.27 -7.40
C THR A 94 16.14 -29.32 -6.29
N PRO A 95 14.93 -29.67 -5.81
CA PRO A 95 13.62 -29.29 -6.37
C PRO A 95 13.02 -27.97 -5.84
N ASP A 96 13.62 -27.36 -4.83
CA ASP A 96 13.07 -26.19 -4.11
C ASP A 96 13.51 -24.86 -4.74
N CYS A 97 13.09 -24.63 -5.99
CA CYS A 97 13.37 -23.37 -6.68
C CYS A 97 12.53 -22.21 -6.12
N ILE A 98 13.18 -21.08 -5.85
CA ILE A 98 12.56 -19.88 -5.29
C ILE A 98 12.61 -18.77 -6.34
N ILE A 99 11.47 -18.07 -6.52
CA ILE A 99 11.41 -16.84 -7.32
C ILE A 99 11.07 -15.68 -6.40
N LYS A 100 11.98 -14.72 -6.27
CA LYS A 100 11.73 -13.47 -5.55
C LYS A 100 11.26 -12.41 -6.54
N LEU A 101 10.16 -11.75 -6.22
CA LEU A 101 9.58 -10.69 -7.04
C LEU A 101 9.69 -9.36 -6.29
N SER A 102 10.19 -8.34 -6.97
CA SER A 102 10.25 -6.95 -6.48
C SER A 102 9.62 -6.02 -7.50
N ILE A 103 8.81 -5.07 -7.04
CA ILE A 103 8.40 -3.95 -7.88
C ILE A 103 9.50 -2.90 -7.80
N ASP A 104 10.01 -2.49 -8.95
CA ASP A 104 10.87 -1.31 -9.03
C ASP A 104 10.00 -0.09 -8.73
N LYS A 105 10.14 0.47 -7.52
CA LYS A 105 9.48 1.72 -7.18
C LYS A 105 10.22 2.84 -7.92
N GLN A 106 9.78 3.14 -9.14
CA GLN A 106 10.02 4.46 -9.74
C GLN A 106 9.35 5.54 -8.88
#